data_AF-G1K426-F1
#
_entry.id   AF-G1K426-F1
#
_cell.length_a   1.000
_cell.length_b   1.000
_cell.length_c   1.000
_cell.angle_alpha   90.00
_cell.angle_beta   90.00
_cell.angle_gamma   90.00
#
_symmetry.space_group_name_H-M   'P 1'
#
loop_
_entity.id
_entity.type
_entity.pdbx_description
1 polymer ?
#
loop_
_entity_poly.entity_id
_entity_poly.type
_entity_poly.pdbx_seq_one_letter_code
_entity_poly.pdbx_strand_id
1 'polypeptide(L)'
;VTFVTNNMIIWWSVFLVMTTIFIFLNKNMSSYSSLINYFIIQESLGLLFLLLNFGVYQFFIVMMKIGVAPLHFWIFSVTNKILSYNLMWFLTFQKLPFLLILLQIFWTQGFLLLFTGLLVCYLQMFSMKNYKNLLILSSTESFNWIIMGVFLSMFNSLYLFLYYTVLMVMLISKFSKSNFNWLNWETILVFLNMPFSVTFFVKIFSLSEILKLNNMLMLVMLMLMFLSTLAFSYWLINMSVKLYDKNQMNNNYYYFLLYPLML
;
A
#
# COMPACT_ATOMS: atom_id res chain seq x y z
N VAL A 1 -4.39 15.43 20.43
CA VAL A 1 -3.40 16.37 19.86
C VAL A 1 -3.76 16.57 18.39
N THR A 2 -4.20 17.76 18.01
CA THR A 2 -4.79 18.04 16.68
C THR A 2 -3.71 17.98 15.61
N PHE A 3 -3.63 16.88 14.85
CA PHE A 3 -2.62 16.72 13.80
C PHE A 3 -2.99 17.39 12.46
N VAL A 4 -4.03 18.24 12.44
CA VAL A 4 -3.93 19.65 11.96
C VAL A 4 -5.26 20.38 12.20
N THR A 5 -6.44 19.76 12.03
CA THR A 5 -7.73 20.36 12.42
C THR A 5 -8.79 19.28 12.57
N ASN A 6 -9.76 19.45 13.47
CA ASN A 6 -10.89 18.51 13.65
C ASN A 6 -12.11 18.84 12.76
N ASN A 7 -11.92 19.67 11.74
CA ASN A 7 -13.01 20.13 10.89
C ASN A 7 -13.15 19.22 9.66
N MET A 8 -14.31 18.57 9.55
CA MET A 8 -14.67 17.69 8.43
C MET A 8 -14.53 18.38 7.06
N ILE A 9 -14.88 19.66 6.97
CA ILE A 9 -14.76 20.46 5.74
C ILE A 9 -13.29 20.58 5.32
N ILE A 10 -12.38 20.74 6.28
CA ILE A 10 -10.95 20.84 5.99
C ILE A 10 -10.43 19.49 5.49
N TRP A 11 -10.81 18.38 6.12
CA TRP A 11 -10.44 17.05 5.64
C TRP A 11 -10.95 16.77 4.23
N TRP A 12 -12.21 17.14 3.95
CA TRP A 12 -12.78 17.04 2.61
C TRP A 12 -12.01 17.89 1.60
N SER A 13 -11.64 19.13 1.95
CA SER A 13 -10.85 19.99 1.07
C SER A 13 -9.49 19.38 0.72
N VAL A 14 -8.82 18.72 1.68
CA VAL A 14 -7.58 18.00 1.44
C VAL A 14 -7.80 16.84 0.48
N PHE A 15 -8.91 16.10 0.61
CA PHE A 15 -9.24 15.03 -0.34
C PHE A 15 -9.38 15.56 -1.77
N LEU A 16 -10.11 16.66 -1.95
CA LEU A 16 -10.34 17.26 -3.27
C LEU A 16 -9.03 17.79 -3.89
N VAL A 17 -8.16 18.40 -3.07
CA VAL A 17 -6.84 18.84 -3.55
C VAL A 17 -5.99 17.65 -4.00
N MET A 18 -6.00 16.53 -3.27
CA MET A 18 -5.23 15.36 -3.67
C MET A 18 -5.75 14.69 -4.95
N THR A 19 -7.07 14.61 -5.13
CA THR A 19 -7.67 14.02 -6.34
C THR A 19 -7.36 14.87 -7.57
N THR A 20 -7.50 16.19 -7.45
CA THR A 20 -7.21 17.14 -8.55
C THR A 20 -5.74 17.13 -8.94
N ILE A 21 -4.81 17.16 -7.97
CA ILE A 21 -3.37 17.05 -8.24
C ILE A 21 -3.06 15.74 -8.98
N PHE A 22 -3.65 14.61 -8.57
CA PHE A 22 -3.41 13.34 -9.24
C PHE A 22 -3.83 13.34 -10.70
N ILE A 23 -4.98 13.94 -11.01
CA ILE A 23 -5.51 14.00 -12.36
C ILE A 23 -4.61 14.87 -13.23
N PHE A 24 -4.11 16.00 -12.70
CA PHE A 24 -3.15 16.83 -13.42
C PHE A 24 -1.84 16.09 -13.71
N LEU A 25 -1.29 15.35 -12.75
CA LEU A 25 -0.05 14.55 -12.95
C LEU A 25 -0.19 13.48 -14.03
N ASN A 26 -1.40 12.97 -14.25
CA ASN A 26 -1.66 11.89 -15.20
C ASN A 26 -2.31 12.35 -16.51
N LYS A 27 -2.67 13.63 -16.68
CA LYS A 27 -3.35 14.13 -17.89
C LYS A 27 -2.59 13.80 -19.17
N ASN A 28 -1.26 13.78 -19.11
CA ASN A 28 -0.39 13.51 -20.27
C ASN A 28 -0.23 12.01 -20.58
N MET A 29 -0.65 11.13 -19.68
CA MET A 29 -0.66 9.69 -19.91
C MET A 29 -1.96 9.34 -20.63
N SER A 30 -1.88 8.61 -21.75
CA SER A 30 -3.01 8.20 -22.60
C SER A 30 -4.02 7.23 -21.92
N SER A 31 -4.00 7.16 -20.60
CA SER A 31 -4.80 6.30 -19.75
C SER A 31 -6.06 7.01 -19.24
N TYR A 32 -6.90 7.54 -20.14
CA TYR A 32 -8.09 8.31 -19.75
C TYR A 32 -9.12 7.49 -18.96
N SER A 33 -9.35 6.22 -19.31
CA SER A 33 -10.36 5.40 -18.62
C SER A 33 -10.03 5.18 -17.14
N SER A 34 -8.75 4.98 -16.80
CA SER A 34 -8.34 4.80 -15.40
C SER A 34 -8.45 6.08 -14.60
N LEU A 35 -8.24 7.24 -15.24
CA LEU A 35 -8.38 8.54 -14.57
C LEU A 35 -9.83 8.89 -14.29
N ILE A 36 -10.72 8.61 -15.24
CA ILE A 36 -12.15 8.78 -15.06
C ILE A 36 -12.64 7.87 -13.92
N ASN A 37 -12.23 6.59 -13.91
CA ASN A 37 -12.58 5.67 -12.82
C ASN A 37 -12.08 6.16 -11.45
N TYR A 38 -10.83 6.65 -11.38
CA TYR A 38 -10.28 7.23 -10.16
C TYR A 38 -11.11 8.43 -9.67
N PHE A 39 -11.39 9.37 -10.57
CA PHE A 39 -12.14 10.59 -10.23
C PHE A 39 -13.54 10.26 -9.73
N ILE A 40 -14.30 9.43 -10.46
CA ILE A 40 -15.67 9.05 -10.09
C ILE A 40 -15.69 8.43 -8.69
N ILE A 41 -14.80 7.47 -8.42
CA ILE A 41 -14.77 6.76 -7.14
C ILE A 41 -14.34 7.70 -6.01
N GLN A 42 -13.30 8.51 -6.20
CA GLN A 42 -12.78 9.37 -5.13
C GLN A 42 -13.67 10.56 -4.78
N GLU A 43 -14.30 11.19 -5.78
CA GLU A 43 -15.22 12.30 -5.54
C GLU A 43 -16.55 11.83 -4.98
N SER A 44 -17.11 10.71 -5.48
CA SER A 44 -18.32 10.14 -4.88
C SER A 44 -18.11 9.79 -3.41
N LEU A 45 -16.98 9.15 -3.06
CA LEU A 45 -16.60 8.90 -1.66
C LEU A 45 -16.32 10.20 -0.89
N GLY A 46 -15.85 11.26 -1.55
CA GLY A 46 -15.64 12.57 -0.93
C GLY A 46 -16.95 13.22 -0.52
N LEU A 47 -17.95 13.20 -1.38
CA LEU A 47 -19.28 13.72 -1.08
C LEU A 47 -20.00 12.85 -0.03
N LEU A 48 -19.87 11.53 -0.12
CA LEU A 48 -20.40 10.61 0.89
C LEU A 48 -19.77 10.86 2.27
N PHE A 49 -18.49 11.24 2.32
CA PHE A 49 -17.79 11.59 3.56
C PHE A 49 -18.45 12.77 4.29
N LEU A 50 -18.85 13.81 3.54
CA LEU A 50 -19.53 14.97 4.10
C LEU A 50 -20.96 14.65 4.54
N LEU A 51 -21.69 13.83 3.77
CA LEU A 51 -23.08 13.48 4.05
C LEU A 51 -23.20 12.57 5.29
N LEU A 52 -22.33 11.56 5.39
CA LEU A 52 -22.37 10.56 6.45
C LEU A 52 -21.45 10.95 7.60
N ASN A 53 -21.82 11.98 8.38
CA ASN A 53 -21.00 12.48 9.48
C ASN A 53 -20.98 11.58 10.76
N PHE A 54 -21.32 10.30 10.63
CA PHE A 54 -21.28 9.36 11.74
C PHE A 54 -19.95 8.58 11.71
N GLY A 55 -19.24 8.54 12.85
CA GLY A 55 -17.84 8.08 12.92
C GLY A 55 -17.56 6.72 12.29
N VAL A 56 -18.45 5.72 12.44
CA VAL A 56 -18.25 4.39 11.84
C VAL A 56 -18.32 4.44 10.31
N TYR A 57 -19.31 5.13 9.74
CA TYR A 57 -19.42 5.24 8.27
C TYR A 57 -18.25 6.04 7.69
N GLN A 58 -17.79 7.08 8.39
CA GLN A 58 -16.60 7.83 7.99
C GLN A 58 -15.35 6.96 7.97
N PHE A 59 -15.17 6.09 8.96
CA PHE A 59 -14.08 5.13 8.98
C PHE A 59 -14.09 4.24 7.72
N PHE A 60 -15.25 3.68 7.35
CA PHE A 60 -15.38 2.87 6.13
C PHE A 60 -15.09 3.66 4.85
N ILE A 61 -15.57 4.90 4.76
CA ILE A 61 -15.34 5.76 3.59
C ILE A 61 -13.86 6.06 3.42
N VAL A 62 -13.16 6.42 4.51
CA VAL A 62 -11.71 6.67 4.48
C VAL A 62 -10.96 5.40 4.09
N MET A 63 -11.34 4.25 4.64
CA MET A 63 -10.75 2.94 4.28
C MET A 63 -10.91 2.63 2.80
N MET A 64 -12.08 2.90 2.22
CA MET A 64 -12.32 2.73 0.78
C MET A 64 -11.51 3.72 -0.06
N LYS A 65 -11.41 4.99 0.35
CA LYS A 65 -10.61 6.00 -0.34
C LYS A 65 -9.13 5.65 -0.41
N ILE A 66 -8.57 5.11 0.66
CA ILE A 66 -7.17 4.65 0.65
C ILE A 66 -7.01 3.36 -0.16
N GLY A 67 -8.08 2.56 -0.26
CA GLY A 67 -8.07 1.23 -0.86
C GLY A 67 -7.37 0.20 0.04
N VAL A 68 -7.68 0.25 1.33
CA VAL A 68 -7.27 -0.76 2.32
C VAL A 68 -8.12 -2.01 2.10
N ALA A 69 -7.53 -3.19 2.22
CA ALA A 69 -8.32 -4.42 2.07
C ALA A 69 -9.30 -4.56 3.26
N PRO A 70 -10.50 -5.10 3.05
CA PRO A 70 -11.00 -5.81 1.85
C PRO A 70 -11.53 -4.92 0.72
N LEU A 71 -11.53 -3.59 0.88
CA LEU A 71 -12.12 -2.64 -0.06
C LEU A 71 -11.15 -2.17 -1.15
N HIS A 72 -10.11 -2.95 -1.45
CA HIS A 72 -9.00 -2.56 -2.35
C HIS A 72 -9.28 -2.82 -3.84
N PHE A 73 -10.37 -3.51 -4.20
CA PHE A 73 -10.62 -3.97 -5.57
C PHE A 73 -10.63 -2.86 -6.62
N TRP A 74 -11.10 -1.66 -6.26
CA TRP A 74 -11.12 -0.53 -7.19
C TRP A 74 -9.72 -0.11 -7.65
N ILE A 75 -8.69 -0.36 -6.84
CA ILE A 75 -7.30 0.00 -7.15
C ILE A 75 -6.84 -0.67 -8.46
N PHE A 76 -7.25 -1.93 -8.73
CA PHE A 76 -6.85 -2.62 -9.97
C PHE A 76 -7.40 -1.95 -11.22
N SER A 77 -8.61 -1.37 -11.15
CA SER A 77 -9.23 -0.68 -12.28
C SER A 77 -8.48 0.60 -12.67
N VAL A 78 -7.82 1.23 -11.70
CA VAL A 78 -7.08 2.49 -11.87
C VAL A 78 -5.62 2.21 -12.24
N THR A 79 -4.95 1.39 -11.44
CA THR A 79 -3.49 1.27 -11.50
C THR A 79 -2.99 0.54 -12.75
N ASN A 80 -3.76 -0.36 -13.36
CA ASN A 80 -3.32 -1.15 -14.51
C ASN A 80 -2.79 -0.31 -15.68
N LYS A 81 -3.32 0.89 -15.91
CA LYS A 81 -2.88 1.76 -17.01
C LYS A 81 -1.89 2.86 -16.59
N ILE A 82 -1.71 3.09 -15.28
CA ILE A 82 -0.81 4.15 -14.75
C ILE A 82 0.62 3.64 -14.67
N LEU A 83 1.60 4.43 -15.11
CA LEU A 83 2.99 3.99 -15.26
C LEU A 83 3.94 4.68 -14.27
N SER A 84 4.97 3.94 -13.84
CA SER A 84 6.19 4.45 -13.18
C SER A 84 5.93 5.38 -11.99
N TYR A 85 6.46 6.62 -12.02
CA TYR A 85 6.33 7.63 -10.97
C TYR A 85 4.89 7.93 -10.56
N ASN A 86 3.93 7.84 -11.48
CA ASN A 86 2.53 8.08 -11.14
C ASN A 86 1.93 6.91 -10.35
N LEU A 87 2.41 5.69 -10.59
CA LEU A 87 2.04 4.51 -9.81
C LEU A 87 2.69 4.59 -8.41
N MET A 88 3.96 5.00 -8.33
CA MET A 88 4.63 5.28 -7.06
C MET A 88 3.85 6.30 -6.24
N TRP A 89 3.49 7.44 -6.85
CA TRP A 89 2.75 8.51 -6.18
C TRP A 89 1.37 8.04 -5.69
N PHE A 90 0.67 7.27 -6.53
CA PHE A 90 -0.61 6.67 -6.15
C PHE A 90 -0.49 5.73 -4.93
N LEU A 91 0.53 4.86 -4.91
CA LEU A 91 0.67 3.87 -3.84
C LEU A 91 1.21 4.45 -2.52
N THR A 92 1.92 5.58 -2.57
CA THR A 92 2.60 6.17 -1.41
C THR A 92 2.00 7.51 -1.00
N PHE A 93 2.21 8.55 -1.80
CA PHE A 93 1.87 9.93 -1.45
C PHE A 93 0.38 10.15 -1.23
N GLN A 94 -0.48 9.50 -2.03
CA GLN A 94 -1.93 9.62 -1.81
C GLN A 94 -2.36 9.11 -0.44
N LYS A 95 -1.68 8.11 0.13
CA LYS A 95 -2.10 7.48 1.40
C LYS A 95 -1.79 8.32 2.63
N LEU A 96 -0.82 9.25 2.55
CA LEU A 96 -0.36 10.10 3.66
C LEU A 96 -1.49 10.87 4.37
N PRO A 97 -2.25 11.73 3.68
CA PRO A 97 -3.28 12.55 4.34
C PRO A 97 -4.38 11.69 4.95
N PHE A 98 -4.74 10.59 4.30
CA PHE A 98 -5.78 9.72 4.80
C PHE A 98 -5.38 8.97 6.07
N LEU A 99 -4.11 8.57 6.20
CA LEU A 99 -3.63 7.94 7.42
C LEU A 99 -3.77 8.90 8.60
N LEU A 100 -3.41 10.18 8.44
CA LEU A 100 -3.56 11.19 9.49
C LEU A 100 -5.02 11.41 9.93
N ILE A 101 -5.97 11.30 9.00
CA ILE A 101 -7.40 11.39 9.30
C ILE A 101 -7.89 10.10 9.97
N LEU A 102 -7.41 8.94 9.53
CA LEU A 102 -7.76 7.64 10.11
C LEU A 102 -7.32 7.52 11.58
N LEU A 103 -6.22 8.17 11.98
CA LEU A 103 -5.82 8.30 13.39
C LEU A 103 -6.89 8.99 14.26
N GLN A 104 -7.72 9.85 13.67
CA GLN A 104 -8.71 10.66 14.40
C GLN A 104 -10.09 10.00 14.43
N ILE A 105 -10.51 9.36 13.33
CA ILE A 105 -11.83 8.70 13.21
C ILE A 105 -11.72 7.21 13.59
N PHE A 106 -10.98 6.93 14.66
CA PHE A 106 -10.61 5.57 14.98
C PHE A 106 -11.79 4.75 15.56
N TRP A 107 -11.98 3.52 15.08
CA TRP A 107 -13.00 2.60 15.56
C TRP A 107 -12.42 1.21 15.87
N THR A 108 -12.44 0.81 17.13
CA THR A 108 -11.72 -0.39 17.66
C THR A 108 -12.11 -1.71 16.97
N GLN A 109 -13.37 -1.89 16.57
CA GLN A 109 -13.81 -3.11 15.87
C GLN A 109 -13.26 -3.20 14.44
N GLY A 110 -12.72 -2.10 13.89
CA GLY A 110 -12.01 -2.06 12.61
C GLY A 110 -10.80 -3.00 12.56
N PHE A 111 -10.25 -3.42 13.71
CA PHE A 111 -9.17 -4.39 13.79
C PHE A 111 -9.53 -5.74 13.12
N LEU A 112 -10.73 -6.27 13.40
CA LEU A 112 -11.20 -7.53 12.81
C LEU A 112 -11.43 -7.40 11.30
N LEU A 113 -11.85 -6.22 10.84
CA LEU A 113 -12.01 -5.93 9.42
C LEU A 113 -10.67 -5.92 8.70
N LEU A 114 -9.63 -5.31 9.29
CA LEU A 114 -8.28 -5.33 8.71
C LEU A 114 -7.69 -6.74 8.66
N PHE A 115 -7.96 -7.53 9.69
CA PHE A 115 -7.58 -8.94 9.73
C PHE A 115 -8.16 -9.72 8.55
N THR A 116 -9.49 -9.63 8.35
CA THR A 116 -10.16 -10.27 7.21
C THR A 116 -9.68 -9.71 5.87
N GLY A 117 -9.38 -8.41 5.80
CA GLY A 117 -8.76 -7.79 4.64
C GLY A 117 -7.42 -8.41 4.26
N LEU A 118 -6.55 -8.69 5.23
CA LEU A 118 -5.28 -9.35 4.96
C LEU A 118 -5.46 -10.81 4.49
N LEU A 119 -6.43 -11.55 5.05
CA LEU A 119 -6.77 -12.89 4.54
C LEU A 119 -7.10 -12.85 3.05
N VAL A 120 -7.95 -11.89 2.64
CA VAL A 120 -8.32 -11.67 1.23
C VAL A 120 -7.07 -11.32 0.40
N CYS A 121 -6.18 -10.46 0.90
CA CYS A 121 -4.95 -10.13 0.19
C CYS A 121 -4.05 -11.35 -0.05
N TYR A 122 -3.83 -12.21 0.96
CA TYR A 122 -2.98 -13.39 0.80
C TYR A 122 -3.56 -14.39 -0.21
N LEU A 123 -4.86 -14.66 -0.14
CA LEU A 123 -5.54 -15.51 -1.11
C LEU A 123 -5.47 -14.91 -2.53
N GLN A 124 -5.63 -13.59 -2.65
CA GLN A 124 -5.56 -12.94 -3.95
C GLN A 124 -4.13 -12.92 -4.51
N MET A 125 -3.11 -12.69 -3.69
CA MET A 125 -1.71 -12.75 -4.13
C MET A 125 -1.33 -14.12 -4.70
N PHE A 126 -1.86 -15.20 -4.13
CA PHE A 126 -1.62 -16.54 -4.65
C PHE A 126 -2.19 -16.75 -6.06
N SER A 127 -3.32 -16.12 -6.40
CA SER A 127 -4.00 -16.30 -7.69
C SER A 127 -3.48 -15.37 -8.80
N MET A 128 -2.99 -14.19 -8.46
CA MET A 128 -2.59 -13.19 -9.45
C MET A 128 -1.23 -13.48 -10.07
N LYS A 129 -1.15 -13.53 -11.40
CA LYS A 129 0.11 -13.77 -12.15
C LYS A 129 0.77 -12.49 -12.68
N ASN A 130 0.03 -11.40 -12.80
CA ASN A 130 0.56 -10.15 -13.36
C ASN A 130 1.48 -9.45 -12.35
N TYR A 131 2.73 -9.17 -12.74
CA TYR A 131 3.73 -8.54 -11.87
C TYR A 131 3.27 -7.22 -11.26
N LYS A 132 2.65 -6.37 -12.09
CA LYS A 132 2.09 -5.11 -11.64
C LYS A 132 1.06 -5.30 -10.53
N ASN A 133 0.17 -6.28 -10.68
CA ASN A 133 -0.91 -6.55 -9.73
C ASN A 133 -0.38 -7.13 -8.43
N LEU A 134 0.67 -7.97 -8.50
CA LEU A 134 1.35 -8.49 -7.31
C LEU A 134 2.03 -7.39 -6.50
N LEU A 135 2.62 -6.39 -7.16
CA LEU A 135 3.21 -5.23 -6.47
C LEU A 135 2.14 -4.36 -5.79
N ILE A 136 1.03 -4.13 -6.49
CA ILE A 136 -0.10 -3.40 -5.91
C ILE A 136 -0.61 -4.16 -4.69
N LEU A 137 -0.80 -5.47 -4.80
CA LEU A 137 -1.28 -6.30 -3.69
C LEU A 137 -0.34 -6.31 -2.49
N SER A 138 0.96 -6.50 -2.70
CA SER A 138 1.95 -6.44 -1.61
C SER A 138 2.06 -5.05 -0.98
N SER A 139 1.84 -3.97 -1.77
CA SER A 139 1.74 -2.62 -1.22
C SER A 139 0.46 -2.39 -0.40
N THR A 140 -0.66 -3.03 -0.76
CA THR A 140 -1.89 -3.00 0.05
C THR A 140 -1.77 -3.83 1.32
N GLU A 141 -1.11 -4.99 1.25
CA GLU A 141 -0.84 -5.85 2.40
C GLU A 141 0.02 -5.13 3.45
N SER A 142 1.18 -4.58 3.03
CA SER A 142 2.05 -3.80 3.93
C SER A 142 1.35 -2.60 4.54
N PHE A 143 0.48 -1.92 3.79
CA PHE A 143 -0.31 -0.82 4.33
C PHE A 143 -1.37 -1.27 5.36
N ASN A 144 -2.02 -2.41 5.15
CA ASN A 144 -2.92 -2.98 6.16
C ASN A 144 -2.18 -3.30 7.46
N TRP A 145 -0.96 -3.83 7.39
CA TRP A 145 -0.10 -4.07 8.56
C TRP A 145 0.20 -2.78 9.33
N ILE A 146 0.54 -1.71 8.61
CA ILE A 146 0.77 -0.38 9.22
C ILE A 146 -0.49 0.11 9.92
N ILE A 147 -1.66 0.03 9.27
CA ILE A 147 -2.93 0.46 9.88
C ILE A 147 -3.24 -0.42 11.10
N MET A 148 -3.05 -1.73 11.06
CA MET A 148 -3.24 -2.55 12.26
C MET A 148 -2.32 -2.13 13.40
N GLY A 149 -1.08 -1.72 13.12
CA GLY A 149 -0.18 -1.13 14.12
C GLY A 149 -0.72 0.18 14.72
N VAL A 150 -1.42 1.00 13.92
CA VAL A 150 -2.10 2.22 14.41
C VAL A 150 -3.09 1.90 15.54
N PHE A 151 -3.76 0.75 15.50
CA PHE A 151 -4.72 0.36 16.55
C PHE A 151 -4.07 0.20 17.94
N LEU A 152 -2.77 -0.05 17.98
CA LEU A 152 -2.04 -0.41 19.18
C LEU A 152 -1.13 0.71 19.64
N SER A 153 -0.35 1.27 18.72
CA SER A 153 0.53 2.40 19.01
C SER A 153 0.57 3.42 17.86
N MET A 154 0.19 4.65 18.18
CA MET A 154 0.12 5.73 17.21
C MET A 154 1.50 6.19 16.72
N PHE A 155 2.49 6.25 17.61
CA PHE A 155 3.83 6.75 17.25
C PHE A 155 4.64 5.77 16.42
N ASN A 156 4.64 4.48 16.77
CA ASN A 156 5.43 3.49 16.02
C ASN A 156 4.84 3.29 14.63
N SER A 157 3.52 3.26 14.51
CA SER A 157 2.87 3.15 13.20
C SER A 157 3.15 4.34 12.28
N LEU A 158 3.20 5.57 12.82
CA LEU A 158 3.62 6.75 12.06
C LEU A 158 5.08 6.66 11.60
N TYR A 159 5.97 6.21 12.47
CA TYR A 159 7.39 5.99 12.12
C TYR A 159 7.54 4.94 11.01
N LEU A 160 6.89 3.78 11.17
CA LEU A 160 6.87 2.70 10.19
C LEU A 160 6.29 3.15 8.85
N PHE A 161 5.28 4.01 8.88
CA PHE A 161 4.69 4.56 7.68
C PHE A 161 5.63 5.51 6.93
N LEU A 162 6.29 6.44 7.63
CA LEU A 162 7.29 7.31 7.01
C LEU A 162 8.42 6.49 6.41
N TYR A 163 8.94 5.52 7.17
CA TYR A 163 9.94 4.57 6.69
C TYR A 163 9.47 3.86 5.41
N TYR A 164 8.28 3.29 5.42
CA TYR A 164 7.67 2.67 4.24
C TYR A 164 7.57 3.61 3.03
N THR A 165 7.12 4.86 3.23
CA THR A 165 6.93 5.82 2.12
C THR A 165 8.24 6.16 1.43
N VAL A 166 9.30 6.47 2.19
CA VAL A 166 10.62 6.80 1.63
C VAL A 166 11.15 5.66 0.76
N LEU A 167 10.98 4.43 1.22
CA LEU A 167 11.53 3.25 0.56
C LEU A 167 10.75 2.86 -0.70
N MET A 168 9.42 2.94 -0.64
CA MET A 168 8.59 2.66 -1.80
C MET A 168 8.77 3.71 -2.90
N VAL A 169 9.08 4.96 -2.55
CA VAL A 169 9.48 6.00 -3.53
C VAL A 169 10.74 5.57 -4.29
N MET A 170 11.76 5.07 -3.58
CA MET A 170 13.01 4.61 -4.19
C MET A 170 12.79 3.39 -5.10
N LEU A 171 12.06 2.37 -4.62
CA LEU A 171 11.91 1.09 -5.31
C LEU A 171 11.00 1.18 -6.55
N ILE A 172 9.90 1.95 -6.49
CA ILE A 172 8.86 1.94 -7.53
C ILE A 172 9.19 2.91 -8.69
N SER A 173 10.03 3.92 -8.46
CA SER A 173 10.40 4.90 -9.50
C SER A 173 10.97 4.28 -10.79
N LYS A 174 11.51 3.05 -10.71
CA LYS A 174 12.18 2.37 -11.82
C LYS A 174 11.34 1.37 -12.61
N PHE A 175 10.03 1.26 -12.34
CA PHE A 175 9.13 0.54 -13.24
C PHE A 175 8.99 1.28 -14.55
N SER A 176 9.99 1.17 -15.42
CA SER A 176 10.00 1.86 -16.69
C SER A 176 8.95 1.26 -17.61
N LYS A 177 8.50 2.10 -18.54
CA LYS A 177 7.50 1.87 -19.58
C LYS A 177 7.66 0.53 -20.31
N SER A 178 6.85 -0.47 -19.97
CA SER A 178 6.25 -1.46 -20.88
C SER A 178 5.86 -2.71 -20.10
N ASN A 179 4.88 -3.45 -20.62
CA ASN A 179 4.46 -4.77 -20.14
C ASN A 179 5.61 -5.81 -20.05
N PHE A 180 6.80 -5.47 -20.53
CA PHE A 180 7.99 -6.31 -20.54
C PHE A 180 9.15 -5.77 -19.70
N ASN A 181 8.97 -4.70 -18.92
CA ASN A 181 10.04 -4.24 -18.04
C ASN A 181 10.05 -5.05 -16.75
N TRP A 182 10.89 -6.07 -16.83
CA TRP A 182 11.53 -6.85 -15.78
C TRP A 182 11.71 -6.04 -14.51
N LEU A 183 11.29 -6.67 -13.43
CA LEU A 183 11.61 -6.18 -12.12
C LEU A 183 13.02 -6.54 -11.75
N ASN A 184 13.69 -5.59 -11.13
CA ASN A 184 14.97 -5.83 -10.51
C ASN A 184 14.81 -6.88 -9.41
N TRP A 185 15.78 -7.79 -9.32
CA TRP A 185 15.87 -8.81 -8.25
C TRP A 185 15.68 -8.21 -6.86
N GLU A 186 16.23 -7.02 -6.61
CA GLU A 186 16.08 -6.27 -5.36
C GLU A 186 14.62 -6.04 -4.97
N THR A 187 13.78 -5.61 -5.90
CA THR A 187 12.36 -5.36 -5.62
C THR A 187 11.65 -6.65 -5.23
N ILE A 188 11.97 -7.77 -5.88
CA ILE A 188 11.40 -9.08 -5.59
C ILE A 188 11.83 -9.56 -4.20
N LEU A 189 13.11 -9.39 -3.84
CA LEU A 189 13.62 -9.74 -2.50
C LEU A 189 12.98 -8.90 -1.40
N VAL A 190 12.70 -7.61 -1.66
CA VAL A 190 11.94 -6.78 -0.73
C VAL A 190 10.54 -7.35 -0.54
N PHE A 191 9.81 -7.66 -1.62
CA PHE A 191 8.44 -8.18 -1.49
C PHE A 191 8.34 -9.63 -0.99
N LEU A 192 9.39 -10.43 -1.13
CA LEU A 192 9.50 -11.76 -0.51
C LEU A 192 9.60 -11.71 1.02
N ASN A 193 9.75 -10.51 1.60
CA ASN A 193 9.99 -10.31 3.04
C ASN A 193 11.31 -10.94 3.52
N MET A 194 12.37 -10.83 2.71
CA MET A 194 13.71 -11.20 3.16
C MET A 194 14.06 -10.47 4.47
N PRO A 195 14.84 -11.11 5.36
CA PRO A 195 15.30 -10.45 6.58
C PRO A 195 16.04 -9.15 6.21
N PHE A 196 15.85 -8.13 7.04
CA PHE A 196 16.30 -6.75 6.81
C PHE A 196 15.62 -6.01 5.64
N SER A 197 14.59 -6.56 4.98
CA SER A 197 13.81 -5.77 4.04
C SER A 197 12.77 -4.87 4.75
N VAL A 198 12.30 -3.86 4.04
CA VAL A 198 11.30 -2.89 4.54
C VAL A 198 10.01 -3.56 4.99
N THR A 199 9.50 -4.44 4.14
CA THR A 199 8.26 -5.18 4.38
C THR A 199 8.40 -6.11 5.57
N PHE A 200 9.59 -6.68 5.78
CA PHE A 200 9.90 -7.49 6.95
C PHE A 200 9.89 -6.66 8.23
N PHE A 201 10.52 -5.48 8.25
CA PHE A 201 10.50 -4.58 9.42
C PHE A 201 9.09 -4.13 9.78
N VAL A 202 8.31 -3.68 8.79
CA VAL A 202 6.90 -3.30 9.00
C VAL A 202 6.13 -4.46 9.64
N LYS A 203 6.33 -5.69 9.17
CA LYS A 203 5.65 -6.87 9.70
C LYS A 203 6.10 -7.24 11.10
N ILE A 204 7.40 -7.25 11.40
CA ILE A 204 7.89 -7.60 12.74
C ILE A 204 7.42 -6.59 13.78
N PHE A 205 7.57 -5.29 13.50
CA PHE A 205 7.17 -4.28 14.47
C PHE A 205 5.66 -4.32 14.72
N SER A 206 4.85 -4.41 13.66
CA SER A 206 3.40 -4.57 13.81
C SER A 206 3.02 -5.88 14.51
N LEU A 207 3.65 -7.02 14.19
CA LEU A 207 3.46 -8.30 14.87
C LEU A 207 3.75 -8.20 16.37
N SER A 208 4.84 -7.55 16.76
CA SER A 208 5.24 -7.39 18.16
C SER A 208 4.18 -6.66 19.00
N GLU A 209 3.44 -5.75 18.37
CA GLU A 209 2.36 -5.02 19.02
C GLU A 209 1.07 -5.84 19.04
N ILE A 210 0.72 -6.47 17.92
CA ILE A 210 -0.57 -7.17 17.79
C ILE A 210 -0.61 -8.46 18.62
N LEU A 211 0.55 -9.12 18.80
CA LEU A 211 0.69 -10.27 19.70
C LEU A 211 0.36 -9.94 21.17
N LYS A 212 0.25 -8.67 21.56
CA LYS A 212 -0.22 -8.32 22.91
C LYS A 212 -1.73 -8.48 23.08
N LEU A 213 -2.51 -8.41 22.00
CA LEU A 213 -3.97 -8.43 22.05
C LEU A 213 -4.57 -9.80 21.71
N ASN A 214 -4.16 -10.41 20.59
CA ASN A 214 -4.86 -11.57 20.04
C ASN A 214 -3.91 -12.65 19.48
N ASN A 215 -3.51 -13.59 20.34
CA ASN A 215 -2.53 -14.62 19.98
C ASN A 215 -3.03 -15.57 18.89
N MET A 216 -4.27 -16.05 18.99
CA MET A 216 -4.78 -17.09 18.07
C MET A 216 -5.02 -16.59 16.65
N LEU A 217 -5.60 -15.40 16.51
CA LEU A 217 -5.81 -14.80 15.18
C LEU A 217 -4.46 -14.51 14.51
N MET A 218 -3.47 -14.01 15.26
CA MET A 218 -2.15 -13.74 14.70
C MET A 218 -1.40 -14.98 14.24
N LEU A 219 -1.58 -16.11 14.92
CA LEU A 219 -1.03 -17.39 14.45
C LEU A 219 -1.58 -17.78 13.07
N VAL A 220 -2.89 -17.59 12.82
CA VAL A 220 -3.49 -17.84 11.50
C VAL A 220 -2.86 -16.95 10.43
N MET A 221 -2.58 -15.68 10.75
CA MET A 221 -1.93 -14.75 9.80
C MET A 221 -0.51 -15.16 9.45
N LEU A 222 0.26 -15.59 10.45
CA LEU A 222 1.62 -16.07 10.22
C LEU A 222 1.64 -17.28 9.30
N MET A 223 0.68 -18.20 9.44
CA MET A 223 0.56 -19.35 8.53
C MET A 223 0.22 -18.91 7.10
N LEU A 224 -0.61 -17.89 6.93
CA LEU A 224 -1.04 -17.41 5.61
C LEU A 224 -0.02 -16.52 4.92
N MET A 225 0.90 -15.90 5.65
CA MET A 225 2.03 -15.17 5.07
C MET A 225 2.86 -16.03 4.11
N PHE A 226 2.92 -17.34 4.33
CA PHE A 226 3.59 -18.26 3.43
C PHE A 226 3.05 -18.21 1.99
N LEU A 227 1.74 -17.96 1.81
CA LEU A 227 1.13 -17.83 0.47
C LEU A 227 1.76 -16.68 -0.34
N SER A 228 2.07 -15.56 0.31
CA SER A 228 2.76 -14.45 -0.35
C SER A 228 4.17 -14.86 -0.80
N THR A 229 4.90 -15.59 0.05
CA THR A 229 6.26 -16.05 -0.26
C THR A 229 6.29 -17.03 -1.44
N LEU A 230 5.26 -17.89 -1.57
CA LEU A 230 5.11 -18.80 -2.72
C LEU A 230 4.91 -18.04 -4.05
N ALA A 231 4.09 -16.98 -4.05
CA ALA A 231 3.85 -16.19 -5.25
C ALA A 231 5.12 -15.45 -5.71
N PHE A 232 5.86 -14.86 -4.77
CA PHE A 232 7.13 -14.17 -5.07
C PHE A 232 8.26 -15.15 -5.40
N SER A 233 8.29 -16.35 -4.82
CA SER A 233 9.30 -17.38 -5.16
C SER A 233 9.11 -17.95 -6.57
N TYR A 234 7.87 -18.20 -7.00
CA TYR A 234 7.57 -18.56 -8.39
C TYR A 234 8.10 -17.51 -9.36
N TRP A 235 8.03 -16.24 -8.96
CA TRP A 235 8.56 -15.17 -9.77
C TRP A 235 10.09 -15.08 -9.77
N LEU A 236 10.76 -15.27 -8.64
CA LEU A 236 12.23 -15.38 -8.61
C LEU A 236 12.71 -16.44 -9.60
N ILE A 237 12.04 -17.60 -9.65
CA ILE A 237 12.34 -18.65 -10.62
C ILE A 237 12.14 -18.14 -12.05
N ASN A 238 11.01 -17.51 -12.36
CA ASN A 238 10.76 -16.95 -13.69
C ASN A 238 11.80 -15.91 -14.13
N MET A 239 12.30 -15.10 -13.20
CA MET A 239 13.34 -14.11 -13.47
C MET A 239 14.72 -14.73 -13.65
N SER A 240 14.98 -15.86 -12.99
CA SER A 240 16.24 -16.60 -13.18
C SER A 240 16.32 -17.27 -14.56
N VAL A 241 15.19 -17.72 -15.10
CA VAL A 241 15.13 -18.44 -16.38
C VAL A 241 15.01 -17.49 -17.56
N LYS A 242 14.31 -16.38 -17.39
CA LYS A 242 14.15 -15.39 -18.47
C LYS A 242 15.37 -14.47 -18.45
N LEU A 243 16.10 -14.45 -19.58
CA LEU A 243 17.12 -13.50 -20.05
C LEU A 243 18.08 -12.86 -19.04
N TYR A 244 19.27 -13.45 -19.02
CA TYR A 244 20.57 -12.92 -18.60
C TYR A 244 21.05 -11.69 -19.42
N ASP A 245 20.38 -11.39 -20.54
CA ASP A 245 20.79 -10.37 -21.49
C ASP A 245 19.94 -9.10 -21.36
N LYS A 246 20.21 -8.36 -20.30
CA LYS A 246 20.19 -6.90 -20.30
C LYS A 246 20.84 -6.47 -19.00
N ASN A 247 21.92 -5.71 -19.11
CA ASN A 247 22.38 -4.80 -18.07
C ASN A 247 21.25 -3.81 -17.76
N GLN A 248 20.22 -4.29 -17.09
CA GLN A 248 19.35 -3.42 -16.32
C GLN A 248 20.24 -2.85 -15.24
N MET A 249 20.30 -1.53 -15.18
CA MET A 249 21.06 -0.77 -14.21
C MET A 249 20.66 -1.25 -12.81
N ASN A 250 21.41 -2.22 -12.29
CA ASN A 250 21.24 -2.78 -10.97
C ASN A 250 21.41 -1.67 -9.95
N ASN A 251 20.49 -1.63 -9.01
CA ASN A 251 20.37 -0.55 -8.07
C ASN A 251 21.12 -0.84 -6.77
N ASN A 252 22.24 -1.57 -6.89
CA ASN A 252 23.09 -1.98 -5.77
C ASN A 252 23.36 -0.79 -4.83
N TYR A 253 23.63 0.39 -5.39
CA TYR A 253 23.91 1.58 -4.60
C TYR A 253 22.75 2.02 -3.71
N TYR A 254 21.50 1.98 -4.21
CA TYR A 254 20.34 2.31 -3.40
C TYR A 254 20.11 1.25 -2.33
N TYR A 255 20.23 -0.04 -2.65
CA TYR A 255 20.06 -1.10 -1.65
C TYR A 255 21.04 -0.95 -0.47
N PHE A 256 22.30 -0.62 -0.76
CA PHE A 256 23.31 -0.33 0.28
C PHE A 256 23.04 0.98 1.04
N LEU A 257 22.46 1.99 0.39
CA LEU A 257 22.01 3.23 1.05
C LEU A 257 20.83 3.02 2.00
N LEU A 258 20.05 1.96 1.80
CA LEU A 258 18.91 1.62 2.65
C LEU A 258 19.31 0.83 3.90
N TYR A 259 20.45 0.14 3.89
CA TYR A 259 20.96 -0.58 5.06
C TYR A 259 21.15 0.30 6.31
N PRO A 260 21.72 1.52 6.24
CA PRO A 260 21.86 2.37 7.43
C PRO A 260 20.53 2.96 7.92
N LEU A 261 19.50 3.09 7.08
CA LEU A 261 18.17 3.53 7.51
C LEU A 261 17.40 2.44 8.30
N MET A 262 17.95 1.23 8.38
CA MET A 262 17.37 0.08 9.09
C MET A 262 17.88 -0.07 10.53
N LEU A 263 18.98 0.61 10.89
CA LEU A 263 19.55 0.67 12.24
C LEU A 263 18.95 1.84 13.02
#